data_AF-A0AAW0PS24-F1
#
_entry.id   AF-A0AAW0PS24-F1
#
_cell.length_a   1.000
_cell.length_b   1.000
_cell.length_c   1.000
_cell.angle_alpha   90.00
_cell.angle_beta   90.00
_cell.angle_gamma   90.00
#
_symmetry.space_group_name_H-M   'P 1'
#
loop_
_entity.id
_entity.type
_entity.pdbx_description
1 polymer ?
#
loop_
_entity_poly.entity_id
_entity_poly.type
_entity_poly.pdbx_seq_one_letter_code
_entity_poly.pdbx_strand_id
1 'polypeptide(L)'
;MVLPGSGQDSSSSVLDVLKLLLSLFRKAVGLIRQPHLKLHVARMRPTCGRQHLSHIPATSQPHYAFREQWTLAMDDHWHWREWEEHLHQTDADHPRAGYSDEDKRGFTKLVYQNIFTAMQAMIRATETLKIPYKYEHNKANANIVRDVDVEKVTVFENPYVDAIKSLWNDPGIQESYDRRREYQLSDSTKYYLNALDRIAEPAYLPTQQDVLRVRVPTTGIIEYPFDLQSVIFRMVDVGGQRSERRKWIHCFENVTSIMFLVALSEYDQVLVESDNENRMEESKALFRTIITYPWFQNSSVILFLNKKDLLEEKIMYSHLVDYFPEYDGPQRDAQAAREFILKMFVDLNPDSDKIIYSHFTCATDTENIRFVFAAVKDTILQLNLKEYNLV
;
A
#
# COMPACT_ATOMS: atom_id res chain seq x y z
N MET A 1 -22.33 40.25 -37.43
CA MET A 1 -23.16 40.48 -36.24
C MET A 1 -22.33 40.03 -35.04
N VAL A 2 -22.13 40.91 -34.06
CA VAL A 2 -21.08 40.88 -33.02
C VAL A 2 -21.71 40.71 -31.62
N LEU A 3 -21.24 39.70 -30.86
CA LEU A 3 -21.17 39.51 -29.37
C LEU A 3 -22.46 39.50 -28.49
N PRO A 4 -22.41 39.12 -27.16
CA PRO A 4 -21.39 38.43 -26.31
C PRO A 4 -21.88 37.38 -25.27
N GLY A 5 -20.92 36.71 -24.58
CA GLY A 5 -20.97 36.24 -23.16
C GLY A 5 -21.33 34.76 -22.95
N SER A 6 -20.69 33.95 -22.10
CA SER A 6 -19.88 34.19 -20.90
C SER A 6 -18.96 32.99 -20.59
N GLY A 7 -17.69 33.27 -20.27
CA GLY A 7 -16.83 32.30 -19.59
C GLY A 7 -17.12 32.24 -18.08
N GLN A 8 -16.98 31.06 -17.49
CA GLN A 8 -16.83 30.87 -16.06
C GLN A 8 -15.87 29.71 -15.77
N ASP A 9 -14.70 30.13 -15.28
CA ASP A 9 -13.73 29.49 -14.38
C ASP A 9 -13.95 28.05 -13.89
N SER A 10 -13.00 27.17 -14.24
CA SER A 10 -12.68 25.91 -13.54
C SER A 10 -11.69 26.09 -12.38
N SER A 11 -11.42 27.34 -11.98
CA SER A 11 -10.52 27.72 -10.87
C SER A 11 -11.22 27.74 -9.49
N SER A 12 -12.54 27.51 -9.43
CA SER A 12 -13.33 27.56 -8.18
C SER A 12 -13.08 26.36 -7.25
N SER A 13 -12.86 25.14 -7.75
CA SER A 13 -12.84 23.96 -6.87
C SER A 13 -11.63 23.93 -5.91
N VAL A 14 -10.46 24.37 -6.36
CA VAL A 14 -9.24 24.41 -5.55
C VAL A 14 -9.26 25.57 -4.55
N LEU A 15 -9.78 26.73 -4.97
CA LEU A 15 -9.90 27.90 -4.09
C LEU A 15 -10.95 27.68 -3.00
N ASP A 16 -12.02 26.96 -3.30
CA ASP A 16 -13.09 26.63 -2.35
C ASP A 16 -12.64 25.58 -1.33
N VAL A 17 -11.79 24.62 -1.73
CA VAL A 17 -11.12 23.68 -0.80
C VAL A 17 -10.12 24.41 0.10
N LEU A 18 -9.31 25.33 -0.43
CA LEU A 18 -8.39 26.16 0.36
C LEU A 18 -9.13 27.07 1.37
N LYS A 19 -10.25 27.67 0.97
CA LYS A 19 -11.10 28.48 1.87
C LYS A 19 -11.75 27.64 2.98
N LEU A 20 -12.16 26.42 2.67
CA LEU A 20 -12.71 25.48 3.65
C LEU A 20 -11.64 25.07 4.67
N LEU A 21 -10.42 24.77 4.21
CA LEU A 21 -9.27 24.43 5.07
C LEU A 21 -8.85 25.61 5.97
N LEU A 22 -8.81 26.83 5.44
CA LEU A 22 -8.55 28.05 6.23
C LEU A 22 -9.65 28.36 7.26
N SER A 23 -10.91 28.04 6.95
CA SER A 23 -12.04 28.18 7.89
C SER A 23 -11.96 27.19 9.05
N LEU A 24 -11.59 25.93 8.75
CA LEU A 24 -11.38 24.89 9.76
C LEU A 24 -10.16 25.21 10.63
N PHE A 25 -9.09 25.75 10.05
CA PHE A 25 -7.91 26.21 10.79
C PHE A 25 -8.23 27.35 11.77
N ARG A 26 -9.03 28.34 11.37
CA ARG A 26 -9.47 29.43 12.27
C ARG A 26 -10.36 28.93 13.41
N LYS A 27 -11.19 27.90 13.18
CA LYS A 27 -12.00 27.26 14.23
C LYS A 27 -11.14 26.44 15.20
N ALA A 28 -10.13 25.73 14.70
CA ALA A 28 -9.21 24.94 15.52
C ALA A 28 -8.33 25.84 16.41
N VAL A 29 -7.77 26.93 15.87
CA VAL A 29 -6.97 27.89 16.65
C VAL A 29 -7.82 28.67 17.67
N GLY A 30 -9.09 28.94 17.36
CA GLY A 30 -10.04 29.57 18.28
C GLY A 30 -10.41 28.70 19.50
N LEU A 31 -10.32 27.37 19.39
CA LEU A 31 -10.59 26.42 20.48
C LEU A 31 -9.39 26.24 21.43
N ILE A 32 -8.17 26.66 21.04
CA ILE A 32 -6.95 26.55 21.85
C ILE A 32 -6.82 27.71 22.87
N ARG A 33 -7.70 28.72 22.81
CA ARG A 33 -7.76 29.81 23.80
C ARG A 33 -9.02 29.74 24.67
N GLN A 34 -9.17 28.68 25.46
CA GLN A 34 -9.98 28.76 26.70
C GLN A 34 -9.26 28.05 27.85
N PRO A 35 -8.83 28.77 28.91
CA PRO A 35 -8.42 28.14 30.14
C PRO A 35 -9.66 27.75 30.93
N HIS A 36 -9.57 26.62 31.65
CA HIS A 36 -10.56 26.03 32.56
C HIS A 36 -11.46 24.93 31.98
N LEU A 37 -11.00 23.69 32.10
CA LEU A 37 -11.85 22.60 32.61
C LEU A 37 -10.98 21.59 33.38
N LYS A 38 -11.18 21.53 34.70
CA LYS A 38 -10.59 20.51 35.58
C LYS A 38 -11.38 19.21 35.41
N LEU A 39 -10.71 18.10 35.09
CA LEU A 39 -11.30 16.77 35.25
C LEU A 39 -10.68 16.04 36.45
N HIS A 40 -11.55 15.49 37.29
CA HIS A 40 -11.27 14.81 38.54
C HIS A 40 -10.53 13.48 38.32
N VAL A 41 -9.43 13.27 39.06
CA VAL A 41 -8.77 11.96 39.21
C VAL A 41 -9.34 11.28 40.45
N ALA A 42 -9.94 10.10 40.26
CA ALA A 42 -10.41 9.24 41.34
C ALA A 42 -9.22 8.60 42.08
N ARG A 43 -9.24 8.72 43.41
CA ARG A 43 -8.27 8.12 44.34
C ARG A 43 -8.51 6.62 44.47
N MET A 44 -7.46 5.82 44.30
CA MET A 44 -7.23 4.62 45.12
C MET A 44 -5.86 4.75 45.79
N ARG A 45 -5.84 4.65 47.13
CA ARG A 45 -4.63 4.39 47.92
C ARG A 45 -4.50 2.87 48.11
N PRO A 46 -3.29 2.35 48.32
CA PRO A 46 -2.92 2.05 49.71
C PRO A 46 -1.49 2.45 50.11
N THR A 47 -1.40 2.85 51.39
CA THR A 47 -0.30 2.71 52.38
C THR A 47 1.08 2.18 51.94
N CYS A 48 2.17 2.91 52.28
CA CYS A 48 3.13 2.57 53.35
C CYS A 48 4.34 3.53 53.36
N GLY A 49 4.82 3.90 54.56
CA GLY A 49 6.25 4.13 54.87
C GLY A 49 6.97 5.36 54.32
N ARG A 50 7.15 6.38 55.17
CA ARG A 50 8.27 7.33 55.07
C ARG A 50 9.58 6.61 55.43
N GLN A 51 10.66 6.80 54.68
CA GLN A 51 11.97 7.18 55.23
C GLN A 51 12.98 7.60 54.12
N HIS A 52 13.77 8.61 54.49
CA HIS A 52 14.92 9.29 53.86
C HIS A 52 15.62 8.68 52.64
N LEU A 53 16.02 9.54 51.69
CA LEU A 53 17.45 9.84 51.40
C LEU A 53 17.61 10.95 50.32
N SER A 54 18.45 11.93 50.66
CA SER A 54 19.40 12.74 49.87
C SER A 54 19.15 13.10 48.39
N HIS A 55 19.41 14.39 48.10
CA HIS A 55 19.75 15.00 46.81
C HIS A 55 20.28 14.05 45.72
N ILE A 56 19.63 14.09 44.55
CA ILE A 56 20.22 13.70 43.25
C ILE A 56 19.95 14.87 42.28
N PRO A 57 20.95 15.36 41.52
CA PRO A 57 20.78 16.53 40.66
C PRO A 57 19.95 16.21 39.41
N ALA A 58 19.31 17.26 38.88
CA ALA A 58 18.57 17.25 37.62
C ALA A 58 19.50 17.08 36.42
N THR A 59 19.90 15.85 36.11
CA THR A 59 20.52 15.48 34.82
C THR A 59 20.12 14.06 34.46
N SER A 60 19.01 13.86 33.74
CA SER A 60 18.74 12.61 32.99
C SER A 60 17.45 12.67 32.16
N GLN A 61 17.24 13.70 31.35
CA GLN A 61 16.24 13.61 30.27
C GLN A 61 16.68 14.35 28.99
N PRO A 62 17.73 13.84 28.29
CA PRO A 62 17.68 13.92 26.82
C PRO A 62 17.47 12.54 26.19
N HIS A 63 17.95 11.44 26.78
CA HIS A 63 18.23 10.20 26.06
C HIS A 63 17.05 9.41 25.45
N TYR A 64 15.80 9.74 25.75
CA TYR A 64 14.65 9.00 25.23
C TYR A 64 14.11 9.53 23.88
N ALA A 65 14.37 10.79 23.53
CA ALA A 65 13.91 11.34 22.25
C ALA A 65 14.81 10.92 21.05
N PHE A 66 15.95 10.27 21.32
CA PHE A 66 17.02 10.02 20.34
C PHE A 66 17.01 8.59 19.74
N ARG A 67 15.89 7.87 19.83
CA ARG A 67 15.83 6.45 19.43
C ARG A 67 14.70 6.06 18.50
N GLU A 68 13.72 6.93 18.24
CA GLU A 68 12.59 6.58 17.37
C GLU A 68 12.78 7.17 15.96
N GLN A 69 12.79 6.31 14.94
CA GLN A 69 12.77 6.70 13.54
C GLN A 69 11.39 6.47 12.93
N TRP A 70 10.81 7.52 12.36
CA TRP A 70 9.48 7.48 11.77
C TRP A 70 9.59 7.29 10.27
N THR A 71 9.01 6.20 9.77
CA THR A 71 9.01 5.88 8.35
C THR A 71 7.58 5.78 7.85
N LEU A 72 7.24 6.62 6.88
CA LEU A 72 5.88 6.68 6.32
C LEU A 72 5.84 5.94 4.99
N ALA A 73 5.11 4.82 4.96
CA ALA A 73 4.86 4.04 3.76
C ALA A 73 3.58 4.53 3.08
N MET A 74 3.66 4.93 1.82
CA MET A 74 2.55 5.49 1.07
C MET A 74 2.24 4.64 -0.17
N ASP A 75 0.95 4.33 -0.36
CA ASP A 75 0.26 3.73 -1.52
C ASP A 75 -0.36 2.33 -1.28
N ASP A 76 -1.44 2.01 -2.02
CA ASP A 76 -2.36 0.88 -1.83
C ASP A 76 -1.77 -0.51 -2.14
N HIS A 77 -0.53 -0.55 -2.60
CA HIS A 77 0.12 -1.70 -3.23
C HIS A 77 1.12 -2.37 -2.32
N TRP A 78 1.19 -1.88 -1.08
CA TRP A 78 1.95 -2.47 -0.01
C TRP A 78 1.24 -3.68 0.56
N HIS A 79 1.93 -4.82 0.58
CA HIS A 79 1.59 -5.89 1.50
C HIS A 79 2.46 -5.66 2.74
N TRP A 80 2.00 -4.84 3.69
CA TRP A 80 2.68 -4.58 4.96
C TRP A 80 3.16 -5.86 5.67
N ARG A 81 2.47 -6.98 5.39
CA ARG A 81 2.76 -8.34 5.85
C ARG A 81 4.13 -8.87 5.45
N GLU A 82 4.64 -8.46 4.30
CA GLU A 82 5.99 -8.83 3.82
C GLU A 82 7.07 -8.22 4.71
N TRP A 83 6.79 -7.03 5.25
CA TRP A 83 7.65 -6.35 6.19
C TRP A 83 7.45 -6.83 7.62
N GLU A 84 6.22 -7.03 8.08
CA GLU A 84 5.95 -7.65 9.39
C GLU A 84 6.74 -8.95 9.55
N GLU A 85 6.74 -9.78 8.51
CA GLU A 85 7.51 -11.02 8.52
C GLU A 85 9.02 -10.80 8.61
N HIS A 86 9.58 -9.89 7.80
CA HIS A 86 11.01 -9.62 7.87
C HIS A 86 11.42 -9.05 9.23
N LEU A 87 10.61 -8.13 9.76
CA LEU A 87 10.80 -7.50 11.05
C LEU A 87 10.75 -8.51 12.19
N HIS A 88 9.81 -9.45 12.15
CA HIS A 88 9.72 -10.57 13.09
C HIS A 88 10.93 -11.52 13.04
N GLN A 89 11.59 -11.65 11.89
CA GLN A 89 12.81 -12.45 11.72
C GLN A 89 14.09 -11.73 12.18
N THR A 90 14.09 -10.39 12.17
CA THR A 90 15.26 -9.57 12.54
C THR A 90 15.29 -9.10 14.01
N ASP A 91 14.24 -9.38 14.78
CA ASP A 91 14.21 -9.12 16.22
C ASP A 91 15.29 -9.96 16.93
N ALA A 92 16.29 -9.28 17.49
CA ALA A 92 17.46 -9.89 18.10
C ALA A 92 17.17 -10.53 19.46
N ASP A 93 16.10 -10.11 20.14
CA ASP A 93 15.74 -10.60 21.46
C ASP A 93 14.73 -11.77 21.39
N HIS A 94 13.90 -11.82 20.34
CA HIS A 94 12.94 -12.91 20.12
C HIS A 94 12.77 -13.21 18.62
N PRO A 95 13.63 -14.04 17.99
CA PRO A 95 13.44 -14.44 16.60
C PRO A 95 12.11 -15.23 16.49
N ARG A 96 11.05 -14.57 16.04
CA ARG A 96 9.77 -15.22 15.75
C ARG A 96 9.89 -15.84 14.37
N ALA A 97 9.61 -17.14 14.28
CA ALA A 97 9.61 -17.88 13.03
C ALA A 97 8.41 -17.45 12.16
N GLY A 98 8.52 -16.31 11.47
CA GLY A 98 7.49 -15.80 10.56
C GLY A 98 6.07 -15.85 11.12
N TYR A 99 5.08 -16.04 10.24
CA TYR A 99 3.72 -16.33 10.66
C TYR A 99 3.60 -17.75 11.24
N SER A 100 3.09 -17.85 12.47
CA SER A 100 2.77 -19.13 13.08
C SER A 100 1.63 -19.84 12.34
N ASP A 101 1.45 -21.13 12.56
CA ASP A 101 0.31 -21.86 11.98
C ASP A 101 -1.03 -21.32 12.47
N GLU A 102 -1.07 -20.76 13.68
CA GLU A 102 -2.26 -20.11 14.24
C GLU A 102 -2.56 -18.79 13.50
N ASP A 103 -1.53 -17.98 13.21
CA ASP A 103 -1.67 -16.76 12.41
C ASP A 103 -2.14 -17.10 10.98
N LYS A 104 -1.51 -18.11 10.36
CA LYS A 104 -1.87 -18.58 9.01
C LYS A 104 -3.33 -19.00 8.91
N ARG A 105 -3.87 -19.71 9.91
CA ARG A 105 -5.30 -20.09 9.96
C ARG A 105 -6.23 -18.88 9.95
N GLY A 106 -5.80 -17.76 10.56
CA GLY A 106 -6.56 -16.51 10.53
C GLY A 106 -6.80 -15.96 9.11
N PHE A 107 -5.94 -16.32 8.16
CA PHE A 107 -6.03 -15.87 6.76
C PHE A 107 -6.87 -16.76 5.85
N THR A 108 -7.25 -17.97 6.29
CA THR A 108 -8.02 -18.92 5.46
C THR A 108 -9.29 -18.29 4.89
N LYS A 109 -10.07 -17.61 5.74
CA LYS A 109 -11.28 -16.90 5.33
C LYS A 109 -10.99 -15.86 4.24
N LEU A 110 -9.93 -15.07 4.42
CA LEU A 110 -9.56 -14.00 3.52
C LEU A 110 -9.13 -14.53 2.14
N VAL A 111 -8.43 -15.68 2.10
CA VAL A 111 -8.07 -16.36 0.84
C VAL A 111 -9.35 -16.71 0.06
N TYR A 112 -10.33 -17.32 0.71
CA TYR A 112 -11.60 -17.68 0.05
C TYR A 112 -12.32 -16.43 -0.49
N GLN A 113 -12.39 -15.38 0.32
CA GLN A 113 -13.00 -14.11 -0.09
C GLN A 113 -12.32 -13.49 -1.30
N ASN A 114 -10.98 -13.57 -1.37
CA ASN A 114 -10.20 -13.10 -2.50
C ASN A 114 -10.53 -13.90 -3.78
N ILE A 115 -10.67 -15.22 -3.69
CA ILE A 115 -11.06 -16.09 -4.81
C ILE A 115 -12.44 -15.74 -5.34
N PHE A 116 -13.45 -15.63 -4.46
CA PHE A 116 -14.80 -15.26 -4.87
C PHE A 116 -14.84 -13.88 -5.50
N THR A 117 -14.19 -12.89 -4.87
CA THR A 117 -14.14 -11.51 -5.39
C THR A 117 -13.52 -11.48 -6.79
N ALA A 118 -12.41 -12.19 -6.99
CA ALA A 118 -11.73 -12.27 -8.27
C ALA A 118 -12.60 -12.93 -9.36
N MET A 119 -13.23 -14.07 -9.05
CA MET A 119 -14.10 -14.75 -10.01
C MET A 119 -15.35 -13.92 -10.33
N GLN A 120 -15.98 -13.29 -9.33
CA GLN A 120 -17.11 -12.39 -9.55
C GLN A 120 -16.74 -11.18 -10.41
N ALA A 121 -15.52 -10.63 -10.25
CA ALA A 121 -15.03 -9.56 -11.12
C ALA A 121 -14.88 -10.02 -12.57
N MET A 122 -14.29 -11.20 -12.81
CA MET A 122 -14.15 -11.76 -14.16
C MET A 122 -15.49 -12.10 -14.81
N ILE A 123 -16.46 -12.60 -14.03
CA ILE A 123 -17.85 -12.84 -14.50
C ILE A 123 -18.49 -11.52 -14.96
N ARG A 124 -18.44 -10.47 -14.14
CA ARG A 124 -18.93 -9.13 -14.52
C ARG A 124 -18.23 -8.62 -15.78
N ALA A 125 -16.92 -8.81 -15.88
CA ALA A 125 -16.15 -8.40 -17.06
C ALA A 125 -16.57 -9.16 -18.33
N THR A 126 -16.89 -10.46 -18.26
CA THR A 126 -17.40 -11.18 -19.44
C THR A 126 -18.71 -10.59 -19.96
N GLU A 127 -19.61 -10.13 -19.07
CA GLU A 127 -20.85 -9.46 -19.46
C GLU A 127 -20.57 -8.07 -20.08
N THR A 128 -19.74 -7.26 -19.44
CA THR A 128 -19.38 -5.90 -19.89
C THR A 128 -18.64 -5.90 -21.23
N LEU A 129 -17.64 -6.78 -21.36
CA LEU A 129 -16.80 -6.90 -22.56
C LEU A 129 -17.46 -7.76 -23.65
N LYS A 130 -18.67 -8.29 -23.38
CA LYS A 130 -19.45 -9.16 -24.27
C LYS A 130 -18.68 -10.41 -24.73
N ILE A 131 -17.90 -10.99 -23.83
CA ILE A 131 -17.14 -12.22 -24.06
C ILE A 131 -18.07 -13.41 -23.75
N PRO A 132 -18.43 -14.25 -24.75
CA PRO A 132 -19.29 -15.39 -24.49
C PRO A 132 -18.52 -16.51 -23.75
N TYR A 133 -19.20 -17.20 -22.85
CA TYR A 133 -18.70 -18.48 -22.34
C TYR A 133 -18.59 -19.49 -23.47
N LYS A 134 -17.51 -20.28 -23.50
CA LYS A 134 -17.40 -21.38 -24.46
C LYS A 134 -18.36 -22.52 -24.11
N TYR A 135 -18.51 -22.81 -22.82
CA TYR A 135 -19.35 -23.91 -22.36
C TYR A 135 -20.64 -23.38 -21.74
N GLU A 136 -21.78 -23.77 -22.29
CA GLU A 136 -23.09 -23.19 -21.94
C GLU A 136 -23.46 -23.43 -20.47
N HIS A 137 -23.04 -24.55 -19.87
CA HIS A 137 -23.29 -24.84 -18.45
C HIS A 137 -22.57 -23.87 -17.52
N ASN A 138 -21.49 -23.20 -17.97
CA ASN A 138 -20.81 -22.21 -17.16
C ASN A 138 -21.64 -20.96 -16.90
N LYS A 139 -22.71 -20.70 -17.66
CA LYS A 139 -23.69 -19.67 -17.31
C LYS A 139 -24.37 -19.96 -15.97
N ALA A 140 -24.69 -21.22 -15.70
CA ALA A 140 -25.26 -21.63 -14.41
C ALA A 140 -24.22 -21.52 -13.28
N ASN A 141 -22.98 -21.95 -13.52
CA ASN A 141 -21.88 -21.81 -12.57
C ASN A 141 -21.59 -20.34 -12.23
N ALA A 142 -21.63 -19.45 -13.23
CA ALA A 142 -21.45 -18.02 -13.04
C ALA A 142 -22.54 -17.43 -12.13
N ASN A 143 -23.81 -17.84 -12.31
CA ASN A 143 -24.90 -17.42 -11.43
C ASN A 143 -24.67 -17.87 -9.97
N ILE A 144 -24.27 -19.14 -9.77
CA ILE A 144 -23.96 -19.68 -8.43
C ILE A 144 -22.90 -18.83 -7.73
N VAL A 145 -21.81 -18.49 -8.44
CA VAL A 145 -20.71 -17.70 -7.87
C VAL A 145 -21.09 -16.24 -7.67
N ARG A 146 -21.90 -15.66 -8.57
CA ARG A 146 -22.36 -14.27 -8.50
C ARG A 146 -23.25 -14.00 -7.29
N ASP A 147 -24.07 -14.96 -6.89
CA ASP A 147 -25.03 -14.81 -5.79
C ASP A 147 -24.39 -15.00 -4.40
N VAL A 148 -23.09 -15.31 -4.34
CA VAL A 148 -22.34 -15.45 -3.07
C VAL A 148 -22.08 -14.10 -2.42
N ASP A 149 -22.54 -13.96 -1.17
CA ASP A 149 -22.16 -12.88 -0.27
C ASP A 149 -20.75 -13.13 0.28
N VAL A 150 -19.75 -12.48 -0.33
CA VAL A 150 -18.32 -12.66 -0.04
C VAL A 150 -18.00 -12.41 1.44
N GLU A 151 -18.65 -11.44 2.10
CA GLU A 151 -18.32 -11.10 3.49
C GLU A 151 -18.67 -12.23 4.48
N LYS A 152 -19.65 -13.06 4.11
CA LYS A 152 -20.16 -14.20 4.89
C LYS A 152 -19.47 -15.53 4.57
N VAL A 153 -18.59 -15.57 3.57
CA VAL A 153 -17.86 -16.80 3.22
C VAL A 153 -16.95 -17.21 4.38
N THR A 154 -17.15 -18.42 4.89
CA THR A 154 -16.30 -19.03 5.94
C THR A 154 -15.72 -20.37 5.51
N VAL A 155 -16.34 -21.04 4.54
CA VAL A 155 -15.95 -22.35 4.01
C VAL A 155 -15.81 -22.30 2.50
N PHE A 156 -15.00 -23.19 1.95
CA PHE A 156 -14.77 -23.31 0.50
C PHE A 156 -15.03 -24.75 0.06
N GLU A 157 -16.32 -25.07 -0.07
CA GLU A 157 -16.81 -26.42 -0.31
C GLU A 157 -17.61 -26.50 -1.62
N ASN A 158 -17.96 -27.71 -2.04
CA ASN A 158 -18.90 -27.94 -3.12
C ASN A 158 -20.30 -27.41 -2.72
N PRO A 159 -21.01 -26.70 -3.61
CA PRO A 159 -20.82 -26.66 -5.07
C PRO A 159 -19.87 -25.56 -5.61
N TYR A 160 -19.29 -24.72 -4.76
CA TYR A 160 -18.56 -23.52 -5.23
C TYR A 160 -17.21 -23.85 -5.86
N VAL A 161 -16.48 -24.82 -5.31
CA VAL A 161 -15.16 -25.24 -5.84
C VAL A 161 -15.30 -25.73 -7.27
N ASP A 162 -16.23 -26.64 -7.53
CA ASP A 162 -16.51 -27.17 -8.87
C ASP A 162 -16.93 -26.07 -9.85
N ALA A 163 -17.80 -25.15 -9.41
CA ALA A 163 -18.26 -24.03 -10.23
C ALA A 163 -17.09 -23.11 -10.64
N ILE A 164 -16.26 -22.70 -9.67
CA ILE A 164 -15.11 -21.81 -9.90
C ILE A 164 -14.05 -22.51 -10.75
N LYS A 165 -13.79 -23.81 -10.52
CA LYS A 165 -12.85 -24.59 -11.32
C LYS A 165 -13.35 -24.75 -12.77
N SER A 166 -14.64 -24.99 -12.97
CA SER A 166 -15.24 -25.07 -14.31
C SER A 166 -15.20 -23.72 -15.05
N LEU A 167 -15.43 -22.63 -14.33
CA LEU A 167 -15.32 -21.27 -14.88
C LEU A 167 -13.88 -20.92 -15.23
N TRP A 168 -12.92 -21.19 -14.34
CA TRP A 168 -11.51 -20.88 -14.59
C TRP A 168 -10.97 -21.61 -15.83
N ASN A 169 -11.45 -22.82 -16.10
CA ASN A 169 -11.10 -23.57 -17.31
C ASN A 169 -11.90 -23.18 -18.57
N ASP A 170 -12.84 -22.24 -18.48
CA ASP A 170 -13.58 -21.73 -19.64
C ASP A 170 -12.73 -20.71 -20.42
N PRO A 171 -12.54 -20.91 -21.73
CA PRO A 171 -11.81 -19.95 -22.57
C PRO A 171 -12.38 -18.53 -22.55
N GLY A 172 -13.69 -18.33 -22.36
CA GLY A 172 -14.26 -16.99 -22.22
C GLY A 172 -13.84 -16.30 -20.93
N ILE A 173 -13.68 -17.04 -19.83
CA ILE A 173 -13.12 -16.51 -18.58
C ILE A 173 -11.61 -16.27 -18.70
N GLN A 174 -10.87 -17.15 -19.39
CA GLN A 174 -9.45 -16.94 -19.67
C GLN A 174 -9.23 -15.69 -20.53
N GLU A 175 -10.04 -15.47 -21.57
CA GLU A 175 -9.99 -14.25 -22.38
C GLU A 175 -10.30 -13.00 -21.53
N SER A 176 -11.30 -13.08 -20.64
CA SER A 176 -11.58 -12.03 -19.66
C SER A 176 -10.36 -11.75 -18.77
N TYR A 177 -9.67 -12.79 -18.28
CA TYR A 177 -8.46 -12.64 -17.49
C TYR A 177 -7.29 -12.03 -18.29
N ASP A 178 -7.13 -12.37 -19.57
CA ASP A 178 -6.10 -11.78 -20.43
C ASP A 178 -6.35 -10.28 -20.67
N ARG A 179 -7.62 -9.87 -20.65
CA ARG A 179 -8.07 -8.48 -20.75
C ARG A 179 -8.24 -7.77 -19.39
N ARG A 180 -7.66 -8.32 -18.31
CA ARG A 180 -7.73 -7.77 -16.94
C ARG A 180 -7.21 -6.34 -16.75
N ARG A 181 -6.58 -5.74 -17.75
CA ARG A 181 -6.23 -4.30 -17.73
C ARG A 181 -7.44 -3.37 -17.93
N GLU A 182 -8.53 -3.89 -18.49
CA GLU A 182 -9.75 -3.14 -18.83
C GLU A 182 -10.74 -3.04 -17.66
N TYR A 183 -10.47 -3.72 -16.55
CA TYR A 183 -11.33 -3.71 -15.36
C TYR A 183 -10.51 -4.02 -14.10
N GLN A 184 -11.16 -3.92 -12.94
CA GLN A 184 -10.50 -4.10 -11.65
C GLN A 184 -10.39 -5.58 -11.27
N LEU A 185 -9.15 -6.08 -11.19
CA LEU A 185 -8.84 -7.45 -10.80
C LEU A 185 -7.58 -7.51 -9.94
N SER A 186 -7.57 -8.36 -8.90
CA SER A 186 -6.39 -8.56 -8.05
C SER A 186 -5.27 -9.27 -8.81
N ASP A 187 -4.03 -8.83 -8.62
CA ASP A 187 -2.85 -9.47 -9.23
C ASP A 187 -2.67 -10.93 -8.78
N SER A 188 -3.11 -11.25 -7.57
CA SER A 188 -3.04 -12.60 -6.98
C SER A 188 -4.07 -13.58 -7.55
N THR A 189 -4.95 -13.15 -8.45
CA THR A 189 -6.05 -13.96 -8.99
C THR A 189 -5.56 -15.29 -9.59
N LYS A 190 -4.60 -15.24 -10.52
CA LYS A 190 -4.08 -16.44 -11.21
C LYS A 190 -3.38 -17.39 -10.25
N TYR A 191 -2.71 -16.87 -9.23
CA TYR A 191 -2.05 -17.67 -8.21
C TYR A 191 -3.05 -18.53 -7.42
N TYR A 192 -4.13 -17.92 -6.92
CA TYR A 192 -5.13 -18.67 -6.17
C TYR A 192 -5.93 -19.61 -7.07
N LEU A 193 -6.33 -19.15 -8.26
CA LEU A 193 -7.14 -19.96 -9.15
C LEU A 193 -6.39 -21.18 -9.73
N ASN A 194 -5.07 -21.09 -9.87
CA ASN A 194 -4.24 -22.24 -10.23
C ASN A 194 -3.98 -23.18 -9.04
N ALA A 195 -4.19 -22.73 -7.80
CA ALA A 195 -4.00 -23.50 -6.59
C ALA A 195 -5.32 -23.97 -5.95
N LEU A 196 -6.44 -23.92 -6.68
CA LEU A 196 -7.77 -24.26 -6.16
C LEU A 196 -7.81 -25.64 -5.50
N ASP A 197 -7.15 -26.64 -6.08
CA ASP A 197 -7.17 -28.00 -5.55
C ASP A 197 -6.55 -28.07 -4.14
N ARG A 198 -5.43 -27.39 -3.92
CA ARG A 198 -4.78 -27.28 -2.60
C ARG A 198 -5.62 -26.46 -1.61
N ILE A 199 -6.25 -25.38 -2.08
CA ILE A 199 -7.02 -24.44 -1.25
C ILE A 199 -8.37 -25.05 -0.83
N ALA A 200 -8.93 -25.94 -1.64
CA ALA A 200 -10.20 -26.62 -1.38
C ALA A 200 -10.06 -27.87 -0.49
N GLU A 201 -8.84 -28.25 -0.08
CA GLU A 201 -8.66 -29.38 0.84
C GLU A 201 -9.29 -29.09 2.21
N PRO A 202 -10.00 -30.04 2.85
CA PRO A 202 -10.63 -29.82 4.15
C PRO A 202 -9.65 -29.42 5.27
N ALA A 203 -8.38 -29.81 5.14
CA ALA A 203 -7.31 -29.50 6.07
C ALA A 203 -6.41 -28.33 5.59
N TYR A 204 -6.90 -27.51 4.66
CA TYR A 204 -6.14 -26.41 4.09
C TYR A 204 -5.63 -25.44 5.17
N LEU A 205 -4.31 -25.32 5.20
CA LEU A 205 -3.58 -24.31 5.95
C LEU A 205 -2.89 -23.37 4.96
N PRO A 206 -3.18 -22.05 4.99
CA PRO A 206 -2.51 -21.09 4.13
C PRO A 206 -1.00 -21.17 4.30
N THR A 207 -0.31 -21.25 3.17
CA THR A 207 1.15 -21.08 3.14
C THR A 207 1.48 -19.61 3.39
N GLN A 208 2.72 -19.34 3.76
CA GLN A 208 3.24 -17.97 3.84
C GLN A 208 2.99 -17.21 2.53
N GLN A 209 3.19 -17.85 1.37
CA GLN A 209 2.94 -17.23 0.07
C GLN A 209 1.46 -16.84 -0.14
N ASP A 210 0.52 -17.61 0.41
CA ASP A 210 -0.90 -17.25 0.42
C ASP A 210 -1.15 -16.02 1.30
N VAL A 211 -0.54 -15.98 2.49
CA VAL A 211 -0.68 -14.84 3.43
C VAL A 211 -0.19 -13.53 2.81
N LEU A 212 0.97 -13.58 2.13
CA LEU A 212 1.56 -12.42 1.45
C LEU A 212 0.75 -11.96 0.25
N ARG A 213 0.02 -12.87 -0.43
CA ARG A 213 -0.78 -12.55 -1.64
C ARG A 213 -2.22 -12.18 -1.34
N VAL A 214 -2.70 -12.33 -0.10
CA VAL A 214 -4.06 -11.95 0.28
C VAL A 214 -4.20 -10.45 0.20
N ARG A 215 -5.19 -9.98 -0.56
CA ARG A 215 -5.55 -8.57 -0.59
C ARG A 215 -6.50 -8.26 0.56
N VAL A 216 -6.08 -7.34 1.41
CA VAL A 216 -6.93 -6.63 2.38
C VAL A 216 -6.64 -5.14 2.20
N PRO A 217 -7.63 -4.32 1.80
CA PRO A 217 -7.43 -2.88 1.70
C PRO A 217 -7.10 -2.28 3.07
N THR A 218 -6.00 -1.53 3.16
CA THR A 218 -5.66 -0.79 4.39
C THR A 218 -6.64 0.38 4.54
N THR A 219 -7.30 0.46 5.69
CA THR A 219 -8.19 1.57 6.05
C THR A 219 -7.63 2.30 7.27
N GLY A 220 -7.52 3.61 7.19
CA GLY A 220 -6.97 4.44 8.25
C GLY A 220 -5.45 4.49 8.24
N ILE A 221 -4.90 4.61 9.46
CA ILE A 221 -3.46 4.73 9.73
C ILE A 221 -3.13 3.59 10.68
N ILE A 222 -2.14 2.79 10.32
CA ILE A 222 -1.66 1.68 11.14
C ILE A 222 -0.18 1.89 11.44
N GLU A 223 0.18 1.83 12.71
CA GLU A 223 1.56 1.97 13.17
C GLU A 223 2.13 0.62 13.59
N TYR A 224 3.33 0.32 13.10
CA TYR A 224 4.09 -0.87 13.40
C TYR A 224 5.42 -0.45 14.05
N PRO A 225 5.49 -0.44 15.39
CA PRO A 225 6.76 -0.26 16.08
C PRO A 225 7.56 -1.57 16.01
N PHE A 226 8.85 -1.47 15.72
CA PHE A 226 9.76 -2.60 15.78
C PHE A 226 11.16 -2.15 16.21
N ASP A 227 11.82 -3.01 16.97
CA ASP A 227 13.16 -2.78 17.46
C ASP A 227 14.18 -3.37 16.48
N LEU A 228 15.07 -2.53 15.98
CA LEU A 228 16.20 -2.97 15.16
C LEU A 228 17.50 -2.56 15.85
N GLN A 229 18.09 -3.53 16.55
CA GLN A 229 19.27 -3.33 17.40
C GLN A 229 19.01 -2.30 18.51
N SER A 230 19.60 -1.09 18.41
CA SER A 230 19.48 -0.02 19.41
C SER A 230 18.59 1.13 18.96
N VAL A 231 17.93 1.00 17.80
CA VAL A 231 17.04 2.01 17.20
C VAL A 231 15.65 1.41 17.08
N ILE A 232 14.66 2.16 17.54
CA ILE A 232 13.25 1.83 17.42
C ILE A 232 12.78 2.44 16.12
N PHE A 233 12.28 1.61 15.21
CA PHE A 233 11.62 2.09 14.01
C PHE A 233 10.12 2.04 14.20
N ARG A 234 9.44 3.05 13.68
CA ARG A 234 8.00 3.12 13.65
C ARG A 234 7.57 3.31 12.21
N MET A 235 7.10 2.22 11.61
CA MET A 235 6.56 2.25 10.27
C MET A 235 5.08 2.60 10.33
N VAL A 236 4.68 3.58 9.54
CA VAL A 236 3.29 4.04 9.44
C VAL A 236 2.78 3.64 8.07
N ASP A 237 1.81 2.72 8.03
CA ASP A 237 1.09 2.32 6.82
C ASP A 237 -0.23 3.10 6.73
N VAL A 238 -0.48 3.70 5.57
CA VAL A 238 -1.67 4.51 5.31
C VAL A 238 -2.39 4.03 4.07
N GLY A 239 -3.73 4.01 4.09
CA GLY A 239 -4.50 3.67 2.90
C GLY A 239 -4.18 4.57 1.70
N GLY A 240 -3.90 3.98 0.54
CA GLY A 240 -3.52 4.67 -0.71
C GLY A 240 -4.70 5.28 -1.47
N GLN A 241 -5.91 4.77 -1.23
CA GLN A 241 -7.14 5.22 -1.90
C GLN A 241 -7.38 6.72 -1.66
N ARG A 242 -7.95 7.41 -2.66
CA ARG A 242 -8.18 8.86 -2.58
C ARG A 242 -9.00 9.30 -1.36
N SER A 243 -9.94 8.46 -0.90
CA SER A 243 -10.75 8.71 0.31
C SER A 243 -9.93 8.70 1.60
N GLU A 244 -8.85 7.92 1.63
CA GLU A 244 -8.00 7.72 2.81
C GLU A 244 -6.91 8.80 2.92
N ARG A 245 -6.48 9.40 1.80
CA ARG A 245 -5.42 10.43 1.75
C ARG A 245 -5.67 11.65 2.63
N ARG A 246 -6.94 11.99 2.91
CA ARG A 246 -7.27 13.10 3.83
C ARG A 246 -6.79 12.84 5.27
N LYS A 247 -6.60 11.56 5.64
CA LYS A 247 -6.14 11.15 6.97
C LYS A 247 -4.61 11.26 7.10
N TRP A 248 -3.87 11.28 5.99
CA TRP A 248 -2.40 11.25 6.00
C TRP A 248 -1.77 12.41 6.77
N ILE A 249 -2.41 13.58 6.78
CA ILE A 249 -1.93 14.75 7.54
C ILE A 249 -1.69 14.46 9.03
N HIS A 250 -2.35 13.44 9.60
CA HIS A 250 -2.19 13.05 11.00
C HIS A 250 -0.88 12.31 11.31
N CYS A 251 -0.08 11.95 10.29
CA CYS A 251 1.19 11.24 10.45
C CYS A 251 2.40 11.95 9.81
N PHE A 252 2.26 13.24 9.45
CA PHE A 252 3.31 13.99 8.74
C PHE A 252 4.33 14.68 9.66
N GLU A 253 4.09 14.71 10.98
CA GLU A 253 5.03 15.33 11.91
C GLU A 253 6.21 14.41 12.22
N ASN A 254 7.43 14.96 12.15
CA ASN A 254 8.69 14.29 12.52
C ASN A 254 9.00 13.00 11.73
N VAL A 255 8.54 12.90 10.48
CA VAL A 255 8.88 11.78 9.59
C VAL A 255 10.35 11.85 9.18
N THR A 256 11.12 10.83 9.55
CA THR A 256 12.54 10.67 9.21
C THR A 256 12.73 10.25 7.75
N SER A 257 11.88 9.35 7.27
CA SER A 257 11.97 8.80 5.91
C SER A 257 10.60 8.52 5.32
N ILE A 258 10.47 8.73 4.02
CA ILE A 258 9.29 8.39 3.23
C ILE A 258 9.64 7.21 2.35
N MET A 259 8.86 6.14 2.48
CA MET A 259 8.90 5.00 1.57
C MET A 259 7.71 5.13 0.61
N PHE A 260 7.98 5.64 -0.59
CA PHE A 260 6.96 5.81 -1.61
C PHE A 260 6.93 4.59 -2.53
N LEU A 261 5.74 4.03 -2.74
CA LEU A 261 5.54 2.87 -3.58
C LEU A 261 4.96 3.21 -4.94
N VAL A 262 5.47 2.51 -5.95
CA VAL A 262 4.99 2.57 -7.32
C VAL A 262 4.87 1.15 -7.82
N ALA A 263 3.68 0.76 -8.28
CA ALA A 263 3.51 -0.51 -8.96
C ALA A 263 3.87 -0.39 -10.44
N LEU A 264 5.01 -0.97 -10.81
CA LEU A 264 5.52 -0.98 -12.18
C LEU A 264 4.52 -1.56 -13.18
N SER A 265 3.72 -2.53 -12.76
CA SER A 265 2.75 -3.19 -13.62
C SER A 265 1.54 -2.33 -13.97
N GLU A 266 1.35 -1.14 -13.43
CA GLU A 266 0.10 -0.38 -13.58
C GLU A 266 0.10 0.67 -14.69
N TYR A 267 1.15 0.69 -15.52
CA TYR A 267 1.28 1.63 -16.63
C TYR A 267 0.12 1.56 -17.63
N ASP A 268 -0.58 0.41 -17.73
CA ASP A 268 -1.69 0.17 -18.65
C ASP A 268 -3.07 0.10 -17.99
N GLN A 269 -3.18 0.49 -16.71
CA GLN A 269 -4.40 0.37 -15.92
C GLN A 269 -5.03 1.72 -15.59
N VAL A 270 -6.34 1.70 -15.34
CA VAL A 270 -7.12 2.85 -14.86
C VAL A 270 -7.46 2.74 -13.37
N LEU A 271 -7.71 3.87 -12.71
CA LEU A 271 -8.07 3.92 -11.29
C LEU A 271 -9.38 3.20 -11.02
N VAL A 272 -9.56 2.72 -9.78
CA VAL A 272 -10.85 2.16 -9.33
C VAL A 272 -11.90 3.28 -9.25
N GLU A 273 -11.45 4.47 -8.84
CA GLU A 273 -12.30 5.63 -8.61
C GLU A 273 -12.62 6.43 -9.88
N SER A 274 -11.91 6.18 -11.00
CA SER A 274 -12.05 6.92 -12.25
C SER A 274 -11.59 6.10 -13.46
N ASP A 275 -12.53 5.77 -14.36
CA ASP A 275 -12.28 4.96 -15.55
C ASP A 275 -11.43 5.65 -16.64
N ASN A 276 -11.15 6.95 -16.49
CA ASN A 276 -10.42 7.75 -17.49
C ASN A 276 -9.03 8.20 -17.02
N GLU A 277 -8.62 7.79 -15.82
CA GLU A 277 -7.35 8.22 -15.23
C GLU A 277 -6.40 7.04 -15.10
N ASN A 278 -5.23 7.14 -15.73
CA ASN A 278 -4.18 6.15 -15.67
C ASN A 278 -3.58 6.08 -14.24
N ARG A 279 -3.40 4.87 -13.72
CA ARG A 279 -2.88 4.65 -12.36
C ARG A 279 -1.47 5.18 -12.14
N MET A 280 -0.60 4.98 -13.12
CA MET A 280 0.79 5.42 -13.02
C MET A 280 0.90 6.95 -13.10
N GLU A 281 0.06 7.62 -13.89
CA GLU A 281 -0.04 9.09 -13.86
C GLU A 281 -0.56 9.63 -12.53
N GLU A 282 -1.54 8.97 -11.91
CA GLU A 282 -1.99 9.32 -10.55
C GLU A 282 -0.86 9.14 -9.53
N SER A 283 -0.11 8.04 -9.60
CA SER A 283 1.02 7.77 -8.72
C SER A 283 2.12 8.84 -8.89
N LYS A 284 2.42 9.27 -10.13
CA LYS A 284 3.32 10.41 -10.42
C LYS A 284 2.82 11.71 -9.80
N ALA A 285 1.54 12.04 -10.00
CA ALA A 285 0.95 13.25 -9.45
C ALA A 285 1.00 13.28 -7.91
N LEU A 286 0.74 12.13 -7.28
CA LEU A 286 0.87 11.95 -5.85
C LEU A 286 2.31 12.11 -5.39
N PHE A 287 3.26 11.42 -6.02
CA PHE A 287 4.68 11.51 -5.69
C PHE A 287 5.21 12.95 -5.78
N ARG A 288 4.85 13.67 -6.85
CA ARG A 288 5.19 15.09 -7.02
C ARG A 288 4.64 15.94 -5.87
N THR A 289 3.42 15.68 -5.43
CA THR A 289 2.82 16.38 -4.29
C THR A 289 3.57 16.05 -2.98
N ILE A 290 3.92 14.79 -2.76
CA ILE A 290 4.66 14.35 -1.57
C ILE A 290 6.06 14.96 -1.53
N ILE A 291 6.83 14.89 -2.61
CA ILE A 291 8.22 15.39 -2.60
C ILE A 291 8.31 16.92 -2.46
N THR A 292 7.25 17.63 -2.84
CA THR A 292 7.15 19.11 -2.72
C THR A 292 6.59 19.58 -1.37
N TYR A 293 6.07 18.69 -0.52
CA TYR A 293 5.53 19.12 0.76
C TYR A 293 6.62 19.68 1.67
N PRO A 294 6.41 20.89 2.25
CA PRO A 294 7.39 21.49 3.17
C PRO A 294 7.70 20.62 4.39
N TRP A 295 6.71 19.86 4.87
CA TRP A 295 6.84 18.92 5.99
C TRP A 295 7.94 17.88 5.78
N PHE A 296 8.27 17.59 4.52
CA PHE A 296 9.18 16.53 4.14
C PHE A 296 10.50 17.02 3.59
N GLN A 297 10.80 18.32 3.66
CA GLN A 297 12.05 18.87 3.12
C GLN A 297 13.28 18.15 3.67
N ASN A 298 13.30 17.88 4.98
CA ASN A 298 14.41 17.20 5.66
C ASN A 298 14.24 15.67 5.69
N SER A 299 13.09 15.15 5.26
CA SER A 299 12.85 13.70 5.22
C SER A 299 13.55 13.10 4.02
N SER A 300 14.26 11.99 4.26
CA SER A 300 14.80 11.15 3.17
C SER A 300 13.65 10.54 2.35
N VAL A 301 13.86 10.33 1.06
CA VAL A 301 12.85 9.73 0.18
C VAL A 301 13.41 8.47 -0.45
N ILE A 302 12.68 7.38 -0.27
CA ILE A 302 12.99 6.05 -0.77
C ILE A 302 11.85 5.65 -1.70
N LEU A 303 12.18 5.38 -2.96
CA LEU A 303 11.24 5.04 -4.02
C LEU A 303 11.30 3.55 -4.32
N PHE A 304 10.20 2.85 -4.08
CA PHE A 304 10.05 1.44 -4.42
C PHE A 304 9.29 1.26 -5.72
N LEU A 305 9.98 0.76 -6.73
CA LEU A 305 9.39 0.34 -8.00
C LEU A 305 9.06 -1.15 -7.90
N ASN A 306 7.88 -1.42 -7.34
CA ASN A 306 7.39 -2.74 -6.97
C ASN A 306 6.69 -3.47 -8.14
N LYS A 307 6.41 -4.76 -7.96
CA LYS A 307 5.78 -5.66 -8.95
C LYS A 307 6.60 -5.78 -10.23
N LYS A 308 7.94 -5.83 -10.09
CA LYS A 308 8.86 -6.00 -11.23
C LYS A 308 8.60 -7.30 -12.00
N ASP A 309 8.19 -8.36 -11.30
CA ASP A 309 7.82 -9.66 -11.84
C ASP A 309 6.62 -9.56 -12.79
N LEU A 310 5.61 -8.78 -12.39
CA LEU A 310 4.43 -8.54 -13.23
C LEU A 310 4.74 -7.61 -14.41
N LEU A 311 5.69 -6.67 -14.28
CA LEU A 311 6.18 -5.87 -15.41
C LEU A 311 6.86 -6.78 -16.46
N GLU A 312 7.71 -7.71 -16.01
CA GLU A 312 8.43 -8.64 -16.89
C GLU A 312 7.47 -9.51 -17.72
N GLU A 313 6.36 -9.96 -17.14
CA GLU A 313 5.29 -10.65 -17.88
C GLU A 313 4.59 -9.69 -18.85
N LYS A 314 4.17 -8.52 -18.38
CA LYS A 314 3.25 -7.62 -19.08
C LYS A 314 3.85 -6.89 -20.28
N ILE A 315 5.12 -6.49 -20.19
CA ILE A 315 5.81 -5.71 -21.23
C ILE A 315 5.92 -6.47 -22.57
N MET A 316 5.73 -7.79 -22.55
CA MET A 316 5.79 -8.65 -23.74
C MET A 316 4.62 -8.43 -24.70
N TYR A 317 3.47 -7.99 -24.19
CA TYR A 317 2.22 -7.88 -24.96
C TYR A 317 1.46 -6.57 -24.78
N SER A 318 1.79 -5.75 -23.77
CA SER A 318 1.23 -4.41 -23.56
C SER A 318 2.36 -3.39 -23.67
N HIS A 319 2.37 -2.57 -24.73
CA HIS A 319 3.53 -1.74 -25.06
C HIS A 319 3.48 -0.40 -24.32
N LEU A 320 4.57 -0.06 -23.61
CA LEU A 320 4.64 1.15 -22.78
C LEU A 320 4.40 2.44 -23.57
N VAL A 321 4.88 2.51 -24.83
CA VAL A 321 4.73 3.67 -25.73
C VAL A 321 3.27 4.02 -26.05
N ASP A 322 2.34 3.06 -25.96
CA ASP A 322 0.92 3.30 -26.21
C ASP A 322 0.27 4.13 -25.08
N TYR A 323 0.90 4.14 -23.89
CA TYR A 323 0.43 4.82 -22.69
C TYR A 323 1.30 6.03 -22.34
N PHE A 324 2.61 5.93 -22.60
CA PHE A 324 3.61 6.98 -22.39
C PHE A 324 4.35 7.23 -23.71
N PRO A 325 3.82 8.09 -24.61
CA PRO A 325 4.38 8.33 -25.94
C PRO A 325 5.82 8.86 -25.94
N GLU A 326 6.27 9.42 -24.82
CA GLU A 326 7.65 9.87 -24.60
C GLU A 326 8.66 8.73 -24.39
N TYR A 327 8.20 7.48 -24.25
CA TYR A 327 9.08 6.30 -24.20
C TYR A 327 9.72 6.03 -25.56
N ASP A 328 11.04 6.21 -25.65
CA ASP A 328 11.85 5.99 -26.86
C ASP A 328 12.65 4.67 -26.84
N GLY A 329 12.53 3.90 -25.75
CA GLY A 329 13.21 2.62 -25.57
C GLY A 329 12.61 1.46 -26.39
N PRO A 330 13.29 0.31 -26.43
CA PRO A 330 12.80 -0.87 -27.14
C PRO A 330 11.49 -1.42 -26.52
N GLN A 331 10.62 -1.97 -27.37
CA GLN A 331 9.46 -2.75 -26.91
C GLN A 331 9.91 -4.11 -26.37
N ARG A 332 9.11 -4.69 -25.45
CA ARG A 332 9.35 -6.02 -24.87
C ARG A 332 10.66 -6.14 -24.08
N ASP A 333 11.13 -5.03 -23.53
CA ASP A 333 12.31 -4.97 -22.68
C ASP A 333 11.93 -4.44 -21.30
N ALA A 334 11.93 -5.33 -20.31
CA ALA A 334 11.58 -4.98 -18.93
C ALA A 334 12.62 -4.05 -18.28
N GLN A 335 13.89 -4.16 -18.66
CA GLN A 335 14.95 -3.32 -18.12
C GLN A 335 14.83 -1.90 -18.66
N ALA A 336 14.68 -1.73 -19.97
CA ALA A 336 14.47 -0.40 -20.55
C ALA A 336 13.19 0.27 -20.00
N ALA A 337 12.09 -0.50 -19.88
CA ALA A 337 10.83 -0.01 -19.33
C ALA A 337 10.95 0.45 -17.87
N ARG A 338 11.56 -0.35 -16.99
CA ARG A 338 11.66 0.01 -15.57
C ARG A 338 12.59 1.20 -15.32
N GLU A 339 13.66 1.34 -16.11
CA GLU A 339 14.58 2.49 -16.02
C GLU A 339 13.91 3.77 -16.51
N PHE A 340 13.08 3.68 -17.55
CA PHE A 340 12.26 4.80 -17.99
C PHE A 340 11.24 5.22 -16.93
N ILE A 341 10.53 4.26 -16.31
CA ILE A 341 9.59 4.57 -15.22
C ILE A 341 10.33 5.19 -14.04
N LEU A 342 11.50 4.65 -13.65
CA LEU A 342 12.34 5.26 -12.62
C LEU A 342 12.65 6.72 -12.94
N LYS A 343 13.09 6.99 -14.17
CA LYS A 343 13.39 8.34 -14.65
C LYS A 343 12.17 9.26 -14.54
N MET A 344 10.99 8.80 -14.95
CA MET A 344 9.75 9.59 -14.84
C MET A 344 9.46 10.07 -13.43
N PHE A 345 9.79 9.28 -12.40
CA PHE A 345 9.59 9.67 -11.00
C PHE A 345 10.72 10.56 -10.48
N VAL A 346 11.98 10.23 -10.78
CA VAL A 346 13.14 11.02 -10.34
C VAL A 346 13.11 12.44 -10.94
N ASP A 347 12.70 12.58 -12.20
CA ASP A 347 12.58 13.86 -12.90
C ASP A 347 11.48 14.78 -12.30
N LEU A 348 10.60 14.26 -11.42
CA LEU A 348 9.61 15.07 -10.68
C LEU A 348 10.20 15.82 -9.49
N ASN A 349 11.43 15.47 -9.08
CA ASN A 349 12.10 16.13 -7.97
C ASN A 349 12.58 17.53 -8.36
N PRO A 350 12.04 18.60 -7.75
CA PRO A 350 12.49 19.96 -8.05
C PRO A 350 13.81 20.33 -7.34
N ASP A 351 14.23 19.55 -6.34
CA ASP A 351 15.37 19.84 -5.48
C ASP A 351 16.54 18.92 -5.81
N SER A 352 17.59 19.48 -6.42
CA SER A 352 18.79 18.74 -6.81
C SER A 352 19.62 18.24 -5.62
N ASP A 353 19.48 18.87 -4.45
CA ASP A 353 20.22 18.48 -3.25
C ASP A 353 19.54 17.32 -2.53
N LYS A 354 18.23 17.14 -2.77
CA LYS A 354 17.45 16.03 -2.22
C LYS A 354 17.64 14.76 -3.05
N ILE A 355 18.35 13.79 -2.48
CA ILE A 355 18.58 12.48 -3.11
C ILE A 355 17.37 11.57 -2.92
N ILE A 356 16.89 10.97 -4.01
CA ILE A 356 15.90 9.88 -4.01
C ILE A 356 16.63 8.55 -4.11
N TYR A 357 16.48 7.70 -3.09
CA TYR A 357 17.02 6.35 -3.10
C TYR A 357 16.01 5.40 -3.74
N SER A 358 16.34 4.79 -4.88
CA SER A 358 15.39 3.95 -5.62
C SER A 358 15.77 2.48 -5.59
N HIS A 359 14.75 1.61 -5.52
CA HIS A 359 14.92 0.17 -5.55
C HIS A 359 13.82 -0.49 -6.40
N PHE A 360 14.23 -1.43 -7.25
CA PHE A 360 13.30 -2.31 -7.95
C PHE A 360 12.96 -3.51 -7.08
N THR A 361 11.67 -3.69 -6.78
CA THR A 361 11.24 -4.69 -5.80
C THR A 361 10.22 -5.67 -6.35
N CYS A 362 10.27 -6.88 -5.79
CA CYS A 362 9.19 -7.85 -5.82
C CYS A 362 8.79 -8.09 -4.37
N ALA A 363 7.76 -7.38 -3.94
CA ALA A 363 7.09 -7.52 -2.66
C ALA A 363 6.96 -9.00 -2.22
N THR A 364 6.44 -9.86 -3.10
CA THR A 364 6.20 -11.27 -2.76
C THR A 364 7.46 -12.15 -2.64
N ASP A 365 8.64 -11.57 -2.87
CA ASP A 365 9.95 -12.21 -2.72
C ASP A 365 10.64 -11.70 -1.44
N THR A 366 10.63 -12.54 -0.41
CA THR A 366 11.14 -12.21 0.93
C THR A 366 12.66 -11.97 0.95
N GLU A 367 13.44 -12.55 0.02
CA GLU A 367 14.87 -12.27 -0.06
C GLU A 367 15.14 -10.88 -0.64
N ASN A 368 14.33 -10.47 -1.63
CA ASN A 368 14.43 -9.15 -2.23
C ASN A 368 14.15 -8.05 -1.20
N ILE A 369 13.11 -8.22 -0.37
CA ILE A 369 12.77 -7.27 0.70
C ILE A 369 13.85 -7.21 1.78
N ARG A 370 14.47 -8.34 2.16
CA ARG A 370 15.58 -8.32 3.13
C ARG A 370 16.76 -7.45 2.67
N PHE A 371 17.17 -7.59 1.41
CA PHE A 371 18.30 -6.82 0.88
C PHE A 371 17.97 -5.33 0.79
N VAL A 372 16.76 -5.03 0.33
CA VAL A 372 16.22 -3.67 0.27
C VAL A 372 16.19 -3.04 1.65
N PHE A 373 15.67 -3.75 2.65
CA PHE A 373 15.58 -3.23 4.00
C PHE A 373 16.94 -2.94 4.61
N ALA A 374 17.93 -3.80 4.39
CA ALA A 374 19.29 -3.54 4.82
C ALA A 374 19.86 -2.25 4.20
N ALA A 375 19.63 -2.03 2.90
CA ALA A 375 20.05 -0.81 2.20
C ALA A 375 19.31 0.45 2.71
N VAL A 376 18.01 0.33 2.97
CA VAL A 376 17.19 1.39 3.58
C VAL A 376 17.71 1.73 4.97
N LYS A 377 17.94 0.72 5.81
CA LYS A 377 18.47 0.88 7.16
C LYS A 377 19.78 1.65 7.14
N ASP A 378 20.74 1.23 6.32
CA ASP A 378 22.05 1.88 6.24
C ASP A 378 21.94 3.33 5.74
N THR A 379 21.04 3.58 4.79
CA THR A 379 20.77 4.93 4.27
C THR A 379 20.18 5.84 5.34
N ILE A 380 19.12 5.40 6.02
CA ILE A 380 18.45 6.20 7.05
C ILE A 380 19.40 6.43 8.24
N LEU A 381 20.15 5.41 8.68
CA LEU A 381 21.12 5.56 9.76
C LEU A 381 22.23 6.54 9.39
N GLN A 382 22.80 6.46 8.19
CA GLN A 382 23.85 7.39 7.76
C GLN A 382 23.36 8.84 7.64
N LEU A 383 22.13 9.05 7.15
CA LEU A 383 21.55 10.39 7.04
C LEU A 383 21.31 11.02 8.41
N ASN A 384 20.78 10.25 9.36
CA ASN A 384 20.62 10.72 10.74
C ASN A 384 21.96 11.01 11.41
N LEU A 385 22.97 10.14 11.23
CA LEU A 385 24.30 10.37 11.82
C LEU A 385 24.97 11.65 11.30
N LYS A 386 24.80 11.99 10.01
CA LYS A 386 25.26 13.24 9.42
C LYS A 386 24.53 14.47 9.99
N GLU A 387 23.22 14.38 10.17
CA GLU A 387 22.41 15.47 10.75
C GLU A 387 22.89 15.84 12.17
N TYR A 388 23.42 14.87 12.91
CA TYR A 388 23.94 15.07 14.26
C TYR A 388 25.47 15.26 14.36
N ASN A 389 26.18 15.46 13.25
CA ASN A 389 27.65 15.58 13.19
C ASN A 389 28.40 14.43 13.88
N LEU A 390 27.85 13.22 13.84
CA LEU A 390 28.47 12.03 14.45
C LEU A 390 29.38 11.28 13.47
N VAL A 391 29.37 11.65 12.18
CA VAL A 391 30.26 11.15 11.11
C VAL A 391 30.56 12.27 10.12
#